data_AF-A0A974YBZ6-F1
#
_entry.id   AF-A0A974YBZ6-F1
#
_cell.length_a   1.000
_cell.length_b   1.000
_cell.length_c   1.000
_cell.angle_alpha   90.00
_cell.angle_beta   90.00
_cell.angle_gamma   90.00
#
_symmetry.space_group_name_H-M   'P 1'
#
loop_
_entity.id
_entity.type
_entity.pdbx_description
1 polymer ?
#
loop_
_entity_poly.entity_id
_entity_poly.type
_entity_poly.pdbx_seq_one_letter_code
_entity_poly.pdbx_strand_id
1 'polypeptide(L)'
;MKPALIVDHLIGAYCPLVAADGSLSDQQKADRVRRFARLVTGLAYVPANPDETDVLVQTALKPDLLNQIDEAAGRAGMTRDEWIERAIKSQLANP
;
A
#
# COMPACT_ATOMS: atom_id res chain seq x y z
N MET A 1 -2.18 -21.14 7.50
CA MET A 1 -0.93 -21.04 6.70
C MET A 1 -0.07 -19.95 7.33
N LYS A 2 1.24 -20.09 7.45
CA LYS A 2 2.07 -19.00 8.01
C LYS A 2 2.03 -17.81 7.05
N PRO A 3 1.82 -16.55 7.50
CA PRO A 3 1.73 -15.39 6.62
C PRO A 3 2.92 -15.25 5.65
N ALA A 4 4.14 -15.54 6.10
CA ALA A 4 5.33 -15.57 5.24
C ALA A 4 5.19 -16.53 4.04
N LEU A 5 4.57 -17.70 4.22
CA LEU A 5 4.35 -18.67 3.15
C LEU A 5 3.29 -18.18 2.13
N ILE A 6 2.32 -17.38 2.58
CA ILE A 6 1.33 -16.75 1.69
C ILE A 6 2.02 -15.67 0.84
N VAL A 7 2.82 -14.82 1.48
CA VAL A 7 3.56 -13.74 0.81
C VAL A 7 4.50 -14.28 -0.25
N ASP A 8 5.36 -15.25 0.10
CA ASP A 8 6.34 -15.82 -0.83
C ASP A 8 5.66 -16.52 -2.01
N HIS A 9 4.56 -17.24 -1.76
CA HIS A 9 3.82 -17.92 -2.82
C HIS A 9 3.16 -16.93 -3.79
N LEU A 10 2.54 -15.87 -3.27
CA LEU A 10 1.89 -14.86 -4.11
C LEU A 10 2.93 -14.09 -4.94
N ILE A 11 4.06 -13.70 -4.33
CA ILE A 11 5.15 -13.03 -5.06
C ILE A 11 5.71 -13.95 -6.14
N GLY A 12 5.99 -15.22 -5.81
CA GLY A 12 6.50 -16.21 -6.75
C GLY A 12 5.57 -16.45 -7.94
N ALA A 13 4.25 -16.47 -7.73
CA ALA A 13 3.26 -16.59 -8.80
C ALA A 13 3.13 -15.32 -9.67
N TYR A 14 3.35 -14.13 -9.09
CA TYR A 14 3.21 -12.85 -9.80
C TYR A 14 4.43 -12.51 -10.66
N CYS A 15 5.64 -12.87 -10.21
CA CYS A 15 6.89 -12.55 -10.91
C CYS A 15 6.92 -12.99 -12.39
N PRO A 16 6.51 -14.23 -12.77
CA PRO A 16 6.46 -14.65 -14.18
C PRO A 16 5.53 -13.80 -15.04
N LEU A 17 4.40 -13.35 -14.50
CA LEU A 17 3.42 -12.52 -15.23
C LEU A 17 4.01 -11.16 -15.58
N VAL A 18 4.72 -10.53 -14.64
CA VAL A 18 5.41 -9.25 -14.88
C VAL A 18 6.61 -9.43 -15.80
N ALA A 19 7.34 -10.55 -15.68
CA ALA A 19 8.48 -10.85 -16.53
C ALA A 19 8.08 -10.99 -18.01
N ALA A 20 6.93 -11.63 -18.28
CA ALA A 20 6.39 -11.85 -19.61
C ALA A 20 5.81 -10.58 -20.27
N ASP A 21 5.62 -9.50 -19.52
CA ASP A 21 5.11 -8.25 -20.07
C ASP A 21 6.21 -7.52 -20.87
N GLY A 22 6.13 -7.63 -22.20
CA GLY A 22 7.07 -6.98 -23.12
C GLY A 22 6.89 -5.46 -23.25
N SER A 23 5.81 -4.89 -22.70
CA SER A 23 5.55 -3.45 -22.75
C SER A 23 6.29 -2.67 -21.66
N LEU A 24 6.87 -3.38 -20.68
CA LEU A 24 7.53 -2.79 -19.52
C LEU A 24 9.06 -2.85 -19.64
N SER A 25 9.73 -1.78 -19.27
CA SER A 25 11.16 -1.80 -19.00
C SER A 25 11.48 -2.61 -17.74
N ASP A 26 12.73 -3.04 -17.59
CA ASP A 26 13.18 -3.77 -16.41
C ASP A 26 12.95 -3.00 -15.10
N GLN A 27 13.11 -1.67 -15.14
CA GLN A 27 12.81 -0.81 -14.00
C GLN A 27 11.31 -0.82 -13.67
N GLN A 28 10.44 -0.73 -14.68
CA GLN A 28 8.99 -0.80 -14.49
C GLN A 28 8.55 -2.16 -13.95
N LYS A 29 9.17 -3.25 -14.41
CA LYS A 29 8.95 -4.60 -13.89
C LYS A 29 9.34 -4.71 -12.42
N ALA A 30 10.54 -4.26 -12.05
CA ALA A 30 11.01 -4.27 -10.68
C ALA A 30 10.09 -3.45 -9.76
N ASP A 31 9.65 -2.28 -10.18
CA ASP A 31 8.76 -1.43 -9.40
C ASP A 31 7.37 -2.05 -9.22
N ARG A 32 6.88 -2.78 -10.24
CA ARG A 32 5.60 -3.49 -10.17
C ARG A 32 5.65 -4.66 -9.19
N VAL A 33 6.71 -5.47 -9.21
CA VAL A 33 6.91 -6.56 -8.24
C VAL A 33 7.06 -6.01 -6.82
N ARG A 34 7.84 -4.93 -6.62
CA ARG A 34 8.00 -4.28 -5.30
C ARG A 34 6.67 -3.78 -4.74
N ARG A 35 5.84 -3.13 -5.56
CA ARG A 35 4.50 -2.68 -5.13
C ARG A 35 3.62 -3.86 -4.72
N PHE A 36 3.60 -4.92 -5.54
CA PHE A 36 2.81 -6.11 -5.25
C PHE A 36 3.26 -6.80 -3.94
N ALA A 37 4.57 -6.97 -3.74
CA ALA A 37 5.13 -7.58 -2.53
C ALA A 37 4.70 -6.83 -1.26
N ARG A 38 4.75 -5.50 -1.28
CA ARG A 38 4.31 -4.69 -0.14
C ARG A 38 2.81 -4.82 0.11
N LEU A 39 1.99 -4.90 -0.94
CA LEU A 39 0.54 -5.06 -0.81
C LEU A 39 0.18 -6.41 -0.15
N VAL A 40 0.70 -7.52 -0.69
CA VAL A 40 0.37 -8.85 -0.16
C VAL A 40 0.93 -9.07 1.24
N THR A 41 2.06 -8.45 1.57
CA THR A 41 2.60 -8.46 2.93
C THR A 41 1.67 -7.72 3.90
N GLY A 42 1.16 -6.54 3.53
CA GLY A 42 0.17 -5.84 4.35
C GLY A 42 -1.08 -6.68 4.58
N LEU A 43 -1.67 -7.21 3.52
CA LEU A 43 -2.90 -8.01 3.59
C LEU A 43 -2.74 -9.32 4.39
N ALA A 44 -1.60 -10.00 4.27
CA ALA A 44 -1.38 -11.28 4.96
C ALA A 44 -1.21 -11.15 6.48
N TYR A 45 -0.90 -9.95 6.97
CA TYR A 45 -0.60 -9.69 8.38
C TYR A 45 -1.65 -8.79 9.08
N VAL A 46 -2.60 -8.20 8.34
CA VAL A 46 -3.74 -7.50 8.92
C VAL A 46 -4.83 -8.52 9.34
N PRO A 47 -5.44 -8.39 10.53
CA PRO A 47 -6.58 -9.23 10.91
C PRO A 47 -7.73 -9.03 9.92
N ALA A 48 -8.13 -10.10 9.22
CA ALA A 48 -9.22 -10.02 8.27
C ALA A 48 -10.55 -9.84 9.00
N ASN A 49 -11.24 -8.72 8.75
CA ASN A 49 -12.66 -8.61 8.96
C ASN A 49 -13.35 -9.00 7.64
N PRO A 50 -14.11 -10.10 7.57
CA PRO A 50 -14.59 -10.66 6.29
C PRO A 50 -15.58 -9.76 5.54
N ASP A 51 -16.14 -8.74 6.18
CA ASP A 51 -17.13 -7.81 5.60
C ASP A 51 -16.52 -6.51 5.05
N GLU A 52 -15.23 -6.26 5.25
CA GLU A 52 -14.52 -5.07 4.74
C GLU A 52 -13.23 -5.49 4.05
N THR A 53 -13.19 -5.38 2.71
CA THR A 53 -11.94 -5.52 1.98
C THR A 53 -11.27 -4.15 1.86
N ASP A 54 -10.53 -3.77 2.88
CA ASP A 54 -9.71 -2.55 2.81
C ASP A 54 -8.69 -2.66 1.68
N VAL A 55 -8.63 -1.62 0.84
CA VAL A 55 -7.61 -1.49 -0.21
C VAL A 55 -6.46 -0.64 0.32
N LEU A 56 -5.29 -1.25 0.47
CA LEU A 56 -4.09 -0.52 0.91
C LEU A 56 -3.55 0.39 -0.20
N VAL A 57 -3.64 1.70 0.01
CA VAL A 57 -3.01 2.71 -0.85
C VAL A 57 -1.60 2.97 -0.37
N GLN A 58 -0.60 2.58 -1.17
CA GLN A 58 0.80 2.82 -0.85
C GLN A 58 1.40 3.89 -1.74
N THR A 59 1.87 4.96 -1.13
CA THR A 59 2.60 6.03 -1.82
C THR A 59 3.93 6.29 -1.14
N ALA A 60 4.96 6.60 -1.93
CA ALA A 60 6.26 6.97 -1.38
C ALA A 60 6.21 8.45 -1.00
N LEU A 61 6.27 8.74 0.29
CA LEU A 61 6.30 10.10 0.81
C LEU A 61 7.74 10.50 1.13
N LYS A 62 8.07 11.78 0.88
CA LYS A 62 9.31 12.35 1.41
C LYS A 62 9.24 12.38 2.94
N PRO A 63 10.37 12.19 3.67
CA PRO A 63 10.37 12.23 5.13
C PRO A 63 9.71 13.50 5.71
N ASP A 64 9.99 14.67 5.14
CA ASP A 64 9.42 15.93 5.61
C ASP A 64 7.90 15.99 5.47
N LEU A 65 7.35 15.38 4.41
CA LEU A 65 5.90 15.30 4.21
C LEU A 65 5.28 14.32 5.21
N LEU A 66 5.94 13.20 5.48
CA LEU A 66 5.47 12.24 6.48
C LEU A 66 5.42 12.90 7.88
N ASN A 67 6.44 13.66 8.25
CA ASN A 67 6.46 14.40 9.51
C ASN A 67 5.32 15.44 9.60
N GLN A 68 5.07 16.18 8.52
CA GLN A 68 3.96 17.14 8.48
C GLN A 68 2.59 16.46 8.66
N ILE A 69 2.41 15.28 8.07
CA ILE A 69 1.19 14.47 8.25
C ILE A 69 1.07 14.04 9.72
N ASP A 70 2.16 13.57 10.34
CA ASP A 70 2.15 13.15 11.75
C ASP A 70 1.78 14.28 12.70
N GLU A 71 2.34 15.46 12.50
CA GLU A 71 1.98 16.63 13.29
C GLU A 71 0.52 17.04 13.07
N ALA A 72 0.04 17.00 11.83
CA ALA A 72 -1.33 17.36 11.51
C ALA A 72 -2.35 16.37 12.10
N ALA A 73 -2.02 15.08 12.09
CA ALA A 73 -2.78 14.03 12.76
C ALA A 73 -2.80 14.25 14.28
N GLY A 74 -1.63 14.49 14.89
CA GLY A 74 -1.51 14.77 16.32
C GLY A 74 -2.31 16.00 16.77
N ARG A 75 -2.24 17.11 16.01
CA ARG A 75 -3.07 18.31 16.27
C ARG A 75 -4.57 18.04 16.18
N ALA A 76 -4.99 17.08 15.37
CA ALA A 76 -6.38 16.69 15.20
C ALA A 76 -6.84 15.59 16.18
N GLY A 77 -5.95 15.06 17.03
CA GLY A 77 -6.25 13.93 17.89
C GLY A 77 -6.55 12.63 17.13
N MET A 78 -6.01 12.49 15.92
CA MET A 78 -6.23 11.35 15.02
C MET A 78 -4.95 10.53 14.88
N THR A 79 -5.10 9.27 14.51
CA THR A 79 -3.99 8.49 13.95
C THR A 79 -3.60 9.04 12.57
N ARG A 80 -2.38 8.70 12.12
CA ARG A 80 -1.89 9.08 10.79
C ARG A 80 -2.86 8.64 9.69
N ASP A 81 -3.32 7.40 9.75
CA ASP A 81 -4.13 6.79 8.70
C ASP A 81 -5.53 7.43 8.62
N GLU A 82 -6.18 7.65 9.77
CA GLU A 82 -7.47 8.39 9.83
C GLU A 82 -7.33 9.81 9.26
N TRP A 83 -6.21 10.48 9.56
CA TRP A 83 -5.98 11.82 9.06
C TRP A 83 -5.78 11.83 7.53
N ILE A 84 -5.00 10.88 6.98
CA ILE A 84 -4.79 10.72 5.53
C ILE A 84 -6.12 10.43 4.84
N GLU A 85 -6.92 9.51 5.36
CA GLU A 85 -8.22 9.15 4.80
C GLU A 85 -9.15 10.37 4.76
N ARG A 86 -9.23 11.12 5.87
CA ARG A 86 -10.03 12.36 5.93
C ARG A 86 -9.53 13.42 4.95
N ALA A 87 -8.22 13.59 4.81
CA ALA A 87 -7.64 14.55 3.87
C ALA A 87 -8.01 14.20 2.42
N ILE A 88 -7.94 12.93 2.04
CA ILE A 88 -8.37 12.45 0.71
C ILE A 88 -9.86 12.73 0.49
N LYS A 89 -10.73 12.35 1.45
CA LYS A 89 -12.19 12.61 1.36
C LYS A 89 -12.50 14.10 1.22
N SER A 90 -11.81 14.94 1.99
CA SER A 90 -11.98 16.40 1.95
C SER A 90 -11.58 16.98 0.59
N GLN A 91 -10.48 16.51 0.00
CA GLN A 91 -10.02 16.99 -1.30
C GLN A 91 -10.98 16.56 -2.42
N LEU A 92 -11.52 15.34 -2.36
CA LEU A 92 -12.49 14.85 -3.35
C LEU A 92 -13.85 15.58 -3.27
N ALA A 93 -14.23 16.07 -2.08
CA ALA A 93 -15.45 16.84 -1.91
C ALA A 93 -15.37 18.27 -2.49
N ASN A 94 -14.17 18.78 -2.77
CA ASN A 94 -13.90 20.09 -3.37
C ASN A 94 -12.78 19.97 -4.43
N PRO A 95 -13.10 19.43 -5.63
CA PRO A 95 -12.10 19.08 -6.65
C PRO A 95 -11.42 20.29 -7.31
#